data_AF-A0AAN1X9D1-F1
#
_entry.id   AF-A0AAN1X9D1-F1
#
_cell.length_a   1.000
_cell.length_b   1.000
_cell.length_c   1.000
_cell.angle_alpha   90.00
_cell.angle_beta   90.00
_cell.angle_gamma   90.00
#
_symmetry.space_group_name_H-M   'P 1'
#
loop_
_entity.id
_entity.type
_entity.pdbx_description
1 polymer ?
#
loop_
_entity_poly.entity_id
_entity_poly.type
_entity_poly.pdbx_seq_one_letter_code
_entity_poly.pdbx_strand_id
1 'polypeptide(L)'
;MKNLTLLLVLVSGLLAGYQIGDYRGKHAREALQQAIETGKSLDLERRTALTRLEHQLDDINANHRQQLEAIRRNSANREAAWHRARNELGEQATRSKAQLAATDSRLEALTARRNSATGDEQASLDQQIARLQQERNELRSEIEGNACLQTRVPHGVAEALNETAANGG
;
A
#
# COMPACT_ATOMS: atom_id res chain seq x y z
N MET A 1 -6.30 20.81 98.01
CA MET A 1 -5.19 20.03 97.41
C MET A 1 -5.51 19.31 96.08
N LYS A 2 -6.73 19.43 95.51
CA LYS A 2 -7.08 18.75 94.23
C LYS A 2 -6.69 19.54 92.95
N ASN A 3 -6.49 20.86 93.06
CA ASN A 3 -6.17 21.72 91.91
C ASN A 3 -4.67 21.74 91.57
N LEU A 4 -3.79 21.32 92.48
CA LEU A 4 -2.34 21.29 92.25
C LEU A 4 -1.92 20.06 91.42
N THR A 5 -2.58 18.92 91.65
CA THR A 5 -2.40 17.68 90.88
C THR A 5 -2.86 17.80 89.43
N LEU A 6 -3.92 18.58 89.17
CA LEU A 6 -4.44 18.77 87.82
C LEU A 6 -3.52 19.68 86.97
N LEU A 7 -2.90 20.68 87.60
CA LEU A 7 -1.88 21.52 86.98
C LEU A 7 -0.58 20.75 86.70
N LEU A 8 -0.19 19.83 87.58
CA LEU A 8 1.01 18.99 87.40
C LEU A 8 0.83 17.96 86.26
N VAL A 9 -0.38 17.41 86.10
CA VAL A 9 -0.71 16.53 84.96
C VAL A 9 -0.77 17.30 83.64
N LEU A 10 -1.26 18.54 83.65
CA LEU A 10 -1.34 19.37 82.44
C LEU A 10 0.04 19.89 82.01
N VAL A 11 0.91 20.23 82.96
CA VAL A 11 2.30 20.65 82.69
C VAL A 11 3.18 19.45 82.29
N SER A 12 2.99 18.27 82.87
CA SER A 12 3.71 17.04 82.45
C SER A 12 3.23 16.50 81.10
N GLY A 13 1.94 16.65 80.75
CA GLY A 13 1.43 16.39 79.41
C GLY A 13 1.96 17.35 78.35
N LEU A 14 2.13 18.64 78.68
CA LEU A 14 2.67 19.65 77.76
C LEU A 14 4.18 19.46 77.51
N LEU A 15 4.94 19.06 78.53
CA LEU A 15 6.39 18.80 78.41
C LEU A 15 6.71 17.47 77.73
N ALA A 16 5.90 16.42 77.95
CA ALA A 16 6.05 15.16 77.22
C ALA A 16 5.64 15.28 75.74
N GLY A 17 4.66 16.13 75.42
CA GLY A 17 4.27 16.43 74.04
C GLY A 17 5.31 17.23 73.25
N TYR A 18 6.12 18.05 73.93
CA TYR A 18 7.11 18.92 73.28
C TYR A 18 8.34 18.14 72.77
N GLN A 19 8.73 17.04 73.42
CA GLN A 19 9.85 16.22 72.96
C GLN A 19 9.45 15.14 71.94
N ILE A 20 8.17 14.73 71.91
CA ILE A 20 7.68 13.70 70.98
C ILE A 20 7.15 14.32 69.66
N GLY A 21 6.80 15.60 69.67
CA GLY A 21 6.30 16.32 68.48
C GLY A 21 7.36 16.66 67.43
N ASP A 22 8.61 16.84 67.83
CA ASP A 22 9.67 17.34 66.92
C ASP A 22 10.24 16.23 66.00
N TYR A 23 10.30 14.99 66.50
CA TYR A 23 10.74 13.84 65.70
C TYR A 23 9.71 13.44 64.63
N ARG A 24 8.40 13.53 64.92
CA ARG A 24 7.35 13.28 63.93
C ARG A 24 7.26 14.39 62.89
N GLY A 25 7.53 15.64 63.27
CA GLY A 25 7.57 16.78 62.36
C GLY A 25 8.74 16.73 61.37
N LYS A 26 9.94 16.32 61.81
CA LYS A 26 11.10 16.13 60.92
C LYS A 26 10.90 14.99 59.93
N HIS A 27 10.48 13.81 60.40
CA HIS A 27 10.21 12.68 59.51
C HIS A 27 9.04 12.96 58.55
N ALA A 28 8.00 13.67 58.97
CA ALA A 28 6.92 14.09 58.08
C ALA A 28 7.39 15.11 57.03
N ARG A 29 8.29 16.04 57.40
CA ARG A 29 8.89 16.99 56.45
C ARG A 29 9.83 16.29 55.47
N GLU A 30 10.65 15.36 55.93
CA GLU A 30 11.54 14.54 55.09
C GLU A 30 10.72 13.69 54.12
N ALA A 31 9.64 13.04 54.58
CA ALA A 31 8.74 12.28 53.73
C ALA A 31 7.99 13.15 52.70
N LEU A 32 7.57 14.36 53.07
CA LEU A 32 6.98 15.33 52.13
C LEU A 32 7.99 15.82 51.11
N GLN A 33 9.21 16.12 51.53
CA GLN A 33 10.30 16.54 50.64
C GLN A 33 10.62 15.44 49.62
N GLN A 34 10.72 14.20 50.09
CA GLN A 34 10.95 13.02 49.26
C GLN A 34 9.77 12.78 48.30
N ALA A 35 8.52 12.92 48.76
CA ALA A 35 7.34 12.84 47.91
C ALA A 35 7.34 13.92 46.81
N ILE A 36 7.74 15.16 47.13
CA ILE A 36 7.86 16.25 46.15
C ILE A 36 8.97 15.97 45.13
N GLU A 37 10.12 15.44 45.55
CA GLU A 37 11.22 15.07 44.65
C GLU A 37 10.84 13.89 43.74
N THR A 38 10.14 12.88 44.27
CA THR A 38 9.60 11.78 43.47
C THR A 38 8.51 12.26 42.50
N GLY A 39 7.66 13.21 42.90
CA GLY A 39 6.66 13.81 42.01
C GLY A 39 7.30 14.58 40.85
N LYS A 40 8.35 15.37 41.13
CA LYS A 40 9.10 16.12 40.11
C LYS A 40 9.81 15.21 39.11
N SER A 41 10.43 14.13 39.59
CA SER A 41 11.08 13.14 38.71
C SER A 41 10.05 12.40 37.85
N LEU A 42 8.92 11.98 38.45
CA LEU A 42 7.83 11.35 37.72
C LEU A 42 7.22 12.27 36.65
N ASP A 43 7.06 13.57 36.94
CA ASP A 43 6.58 14.54 35.96
C ASP A 43 7.58 14.78 34.82
N LEU A 44 8.88 14.75 35.12
CA LEU A 44 9.94 14.84 34.10
C LEU A 44 9.94 13.58 33.21
N GLU A 45 9.83 12.40 33.80
CA GLU A 45 9.70 11.13 33.08
C GLU A 45 8.45 11.09 32.19
N ARG A 46 7.30 11.57 32.69
CA ARG A 46 6.08 11.69 31.89
C ARG A 46 6.26 12.63 30.70
N ARG A 47 6.87 13.80 30.90
CA ARG A 47 7.11 14.77 29.82
C ARG A 47 8.04 14.19 28.75
N THR A 48 9.12 13.52 29.15
CA THR A 48 10.05 12.89 28.21
C THR A 48 9.42 11.70 27.47
N ALA A 49 8.55 10.94 28.13
CA ALA A 49 7.77 9.89 27.48
C ALA A 49 6.77 10.47 26.46
N LEU A 50 6.07 11.56 26.81
CA LEU A 50 5.14 12.24 25.91
C LEU A 50 5.84 12.79 24.66
N THR A 51 6.97 13.47 24.81
CA THR A 51 7.73 13.98 23.66
C THR A 51 8.26 12.85 22.78
N ARG A 52 8.66 11.72 23.37
CA ARG A 52 9.06 10.53 22.62
C ARG A 52 7.90 9.93 21.83
N LEU A 53 6.72 9.83 22.42
CA LEU A 53 5.52 9.32 21.74
C LEU A 53 5.08 10.24 20.61
N GLU A 54 5.12 11.56 20.84
CA GLU A 54 4.82 12.57 19.81
C GLU A 54 5.77 12.43 18.62
N HIS A 55 7.07 12.33 18.88
CA HIS A 55 8.05 12.10 17.82
C HIS A 55 7.83 10.77 17.07
N GLN A 56 7.50 9.69 17.78
CA GLN A 56 7.16 8.40 17.16
C GLN A 56 5.91 8.48 16.30
N LEU A 57 4.89 9.23 16.72
CA LEU A 57 3.67 9.44 15.94
C LEU A 57 3.97 10.23 14.66
N ASP A 58 4.78 11.28 14.76
CA ASP A 58 5.22 12.07 13.61
C ASP A 58 6.03 11.23 12.62
N ASP A 59 6.96 10.41 13.10
CA ASP A 59 7.76 9.50 12.28
C ASP A 59 6.88 8.46 11.56
N ILE A 60 5.91 7.86 12.28
CA ILE A 60 4.95 6.92 11.68
C ILE A 60 4.11 7.63 10.61
N ASN A 61 3.62 8.84 10.89
CA ASN A 61 2.80 9.60 9.96
C ASN A 61 3.59 9.98 8.70
N ALA A 62 4.85 10.42 8.85
CA ALA A 62 5.74 10.69 7.74
C ALA A 62 6.02 9.43 6.90
N ASN A 63 6.29 8.30 7.54
CA ASN A 63 6.52 7.03 6.86
C ASN A 63 5.27 6.56 6.10
N HIS A 64 4.07 6.66 6.70
CA HIS A 64 2.82 6.34 6.03
C HIS A 64 2.58 7.23 4.81
N ARG A 65 2.83 8.54 4.91
CA ARG A 65 2.72 9.45 3.75
C ARG A 65 3.67 9.04 2.63
N GLN A 66 4.92 8.75 2.95
CA GLN A 66 5.91 8.29 1.98
C GLN A 66 5.49 6.97 1.31
N GLN A 67 4.95 6.02 2.08
CA GLN A 67 4.44 4.76 1.54
C GLN A 67 3.24 4.97 0.62
N LEU A 68 2.29 5.83 1.00
CA LEU A 68 1.14 6.16 0.16
C LEU A 68 1.58 6.81 -1.16
N GLU A 69 2.54 7.72 -1.13
CA GLU A 69 3.11 8.31 -2.35
C GLU A 69 3.85 7.29 -3.21
N ALA A 70 4.57 6.34 -2.59
CA ALA A 70 5.22 5.26 -3.31
C ALA A 70 4.19 4.33 -3.99
N ILE A 71 3.11 3.99 -3.29
CA ILE A 71 2.00 3.18 -3.83
C ILE A 71 1.35 3.92 -5.00
N ARG A 72 1.02 5.22 -4.85
CA ARG A 72 0.44 6.04 -5.92
C ARG A 72 1.33 6.13 -7.15
N ARG A 73 2.64 6.33 -6.96
CA ARG A 73 3.60 6.34 -8.08
C ARG A 73 3.68 4.98 -8.76
N ASN A 74 3.74 3.91 -7.99
CA ASN A 74 3.78 2.55 -8.52
C ASN A 74 2.50 2.20 -9.29
N SER A 75 1.32 2.56 -8.76
CA SER A 75 0.05 2.33 -9.46
C SER A 75 -0.01 3.10 -10.78
N ALA A 76 0.34 4.39 -10.79
CA ALA A 76 0.38 5.20 -12.02
C ALA A 76 1.36 4.63 -13.07
N ASN A 77 2.55 4.19 -12.63
CA ASN A 77 3.52 3.56 -13.53
C ASN A 77 2.99 2.25 -14.12
N ARG A 78 2.31 1.43 -13.30
CA ARG A 78 1.69 0.18 -13.75
C ARG A 78 0.57 0.46 -14.75
N GLU A 79 -0.31 1.42 -14.46
CA GLU A 79 -1.38 1.85 -15.37
C GLU A 79 -0.82 2.31 -16.71
N ALA A 80 0.22 3.16 -16.71
CA ALA A 80 0.88 3.60 -17.93
C ALA A 80 1.55 2.44 -18.71
N ALA A 81 2.13 1.45 -18.02
CA ALA A 81 2.67 0.25 -18.65
C ALA A 81 1.56 -0.61 -19.28
N TRP A 82 0.43 -0.77 -18.58
CA TRP A 82 -0.73 -1.50 -19.09
C TRP A 82 -1.36 -0.83 -20.32
N HIS A 83 -1.53 0.48 -20.30
CA HIS A 83 -2.04 1.21 -21.46
C HIS A 83 -1.15 1.03 -22.70
N ARG A 84 0.17 1.08 -22.52
CA ARG A 84 1.14 0.81 -23.60
C ARG A 84 0.99 -0.61 -24.14
N ALA A 85 1.03 -1.61 -23.27
CA ALA A 85 0.86 -3.01 -23.68
C ALA A 85 -0.48 -3.26 -24.40
N ARG A 86 -1.57 -2.61 -23.96
CA ARG A 86 -2.87 -2.71 -24.63
C ARG A 86 -2.83 -2.13 -26.05
N ASN A 87 -2.20 -0.96 -26.21
CA ASN A 87 -2.08 -0.32 -27.52
C ASN A 87 -1.21 -1.16 -28.46
N GLU A 88 -0.08 -1.68 -27.98
CA GLU A 88 0.79 -2.58 -28.74
C GLU A 88 0.05 -3.84 -29.21
N LEU A 89 -0.74 -4.48 -28.34
CA LEU A 89 -1.62 -5.60 -28.71
C LEU A 89 -2.67 -5.19 -29.76
N GLY A 90 -3.23 -3.99 -29.65
CA GLY A 90 -4.17 -3.42 -30.62
C GLY A 90 -3.56 -3.22 -32.01
N GLU A 91 -2.35 -2.68 -32.05
CA GLU A 91 -1.57 -2.49 -33.28
C GLU A 91 -1.16 -3.83 -33.89
N GLN A 92 -0.73 -4.79 -33.07
CA GLN A 92 -0.41 -6.14 -33.54
C GLN A 92 -1.64 -6.84 -34.13
N ALA A 93 -2.80 -6.77 -33.46
CA ALA A 93 -4.04 -7.33 -33.99
C ALA A 93 -4.46 -6.67 -35.32
N THR A 94 -4.27 -5.35 -35.45
CA THR A 94 -4.57 -4.62 -36.68
C THR A 94 -3.65 -5.05 -37.83
N ARG A 95 -2.34 -5.18 -37.57
CA ARG A 95 -1.37 -5.69 -38.56
C ARG A 95 -1.67 -7.12 -38.97
N SER A 96 -1.96 -8.00 -38.01
CA SER A 96 -2.29 -9.40 -38.27
C SER A 96 -3.55 -9.54 -39.12
N LYS A 97 -4.58 -8.71 -38.86
CA LYS A 97 -5.80 -8.64 -39.69
C LYS A 97 -5.51 -8.19 -41.12
N ALA A 98 -4.66 -7.19 -41.30
CA ALA A 98 -4.26 -6.74 -42.64
C ALA A 98 -3.48 -7.82 -43.41
N GLN A 99 -2.56 -8.53 -42.74
CA GLN A 99 -1.83 -9.66 -43.32
C GLN A 99 -2.76 -10.83 -43.66
N LEU A 100 -3.74 -11.12 -42.81
CA LEU A 100 -4.75 -12.14 -43.07
C LEU A 100 -5.55 -11.82 -44.33
N ALA A 101 -6.01 -10.57 -44.48
CA ALA A 101 -6.74 -10.13 -45.67
C ALA A 101 -5.88 -10.26 -46.95
N ALA A 102 -4.61 -9.86 -46.89
CA ALA A 102 -3.69 -10.01 -48.01
C ALA A 102 -3.44 -11.49 -48.37
N THR A 103 -3.33 -12.37 -47.36
CA THR A 103 -3.17 -13.81 -47.52
C THR A 103 -4.41 -14.43 -48.16
N ASP A 104 -5.61 -14.03 -47.72
CA ASP A 104 -6.87 -14.48 -48.30
C ASP A 104 -7.00 -14.07 -49.78
N SER A 105 -6.68 -12.82 -50.12
CA SER A 105 -6.66 -12.38 -51.54
C SER A 105 -5.66 -13.15 -52.39
N ARG A 106 -4.48 -13.48 -51.83
CA ARG A 106 -3.46 -14.29 -52.53
C ARG A 106 -3.93 -15.73 -52.73
N LEU A 107 -4.60 -16.31 -51.74
CA LEU A 107 -5.20 -17.64 -51.84
C LEU A 107 -6.27 -17.69 -52.93
N GLU A 108 -7.13 -16.69 -53.02
CA GLU A 108 -8.13 -16.59 -54.09
C GLU A 108 -7.48 -16.55 -55.48
N ALA A 109 -6.48 -15.70 -55.67
CA ALA A 109 -5.75 -15.59 -56.94
C ALA A 109 -5.04 -16.89 -57.33
N LEU A 110 -4.35 -17.54 -56.39
CA LEU A 110 -3.67 -18.81 -56.64
C LEU A 110 -4.65 -19.94 -56.92
N THR A 111 -5.79 -19.97 -56.23
CA THR A 111 -6.84 -20.97 -56.46
C THR A 111 -7.44 -20.82 -57.85
N ALA A 112 -7.70 -19.58 -58.30
CA ALA A 112 -8.16 -19.32 -59.65
C ALA A 112 -7.15 -19.78 -60.71
N ARG A 113 -5.85 -19.49 -60.52
CA ARG A 113 -4.78 -19.95 -61.42
C ARG A 113 -4.63 -21.47 -61.43
N ARG A 114 -4.78 -22.11 -60.26
CA ARG A 114 -4.70 -23.57 -60.15
C ARG A 114 -5.79 -24.27 -60.94
N ASN A 115 -7.00 -23.70 -60.99
CA ASN A 115 -8.13 -24.25 -61.74
C ASN A 115 -7.90 -24.30 -63.27
N SER A 116 -6.98 -23.49 -63.81
CA SER A 116 -6.61 -23.50 -65.23
C SER A 116 -5.24 -24.14 -65.52
N ALA A 117 -4.47 -24.48 -64.48
CA ALA A 117 -3.17 -25.13 -64.61
C ALA A 117 -3.31 -26.66 -64.75
N THR A 118 -2.31 -27.30 -65.32
CA THR A 118 -2.23 -28.78 -65.43
C THR A 118 -0.80 -29.27 -65.18
N GLY A 119 -0.65 -30.56 -64.86
CA GLY A 119 0.66 -31.18 -64.67
C GLY A 119 1.45 -30.57 -63.50
N ASP A 120 2.74 -30.31 -63.74
CA ASP A 120 3.67 -29.84 -62.69
C ASP A 120 3.32 -28.43 -62.16
N GLU A 121 2.75 -27.55 -62.99
CA GLU A 121 2.31 -26.22 -62.53
C GLU A 121 1.18 -26.34 -61.51
N GLN A 122 0.23 -27.26 -61.76
CA GLN A 122 -0.88 -27.50 -60.84
C GLN A 122 -0.36 -28.01 -59.49
N ALA A 123 0.56 -28.98 -59.48
CA ALA A 123 1.15 -29.52 -58.26
C ALA A 123 1.93 -28.45 -57.46
N SER A 124 2.67 -27.57 -58.15
CA SER A 124 3.37 -26.45 -57.53
C SER A 124 2.42 -25.43 -56.90
N LEU A 125 1.31 -25.12 -57.57
CA LEU A 125 0.27 -24.23 -57.06
C LEU A 125 -0.45 -24.84 -55.85
N ASP A 126 -0.77 -26.13 -55.88
CA ASP A 126 -1.36 -26.84 -54.74
C ASP A 126 -0.46 -26.78 -53.50
N GLN A 127 0.86 -26.93 -53.67
CA GLN A 127 1.81 -26.79 -52.56
C GLN A 127 1.85 -25.37 -52.00
N GLN A 128 1.78 -24.33 -52.85
CA GLN A 128 1.75 -22.94 -52.41
C GLN A 128 0.45 -22.59 -51.68
N ILE A 129 -0.69 -23.09 -52.18
CA ILE A 129 -2.01 -22.93 -51.55
C ILE A 129 -2.00 -23.57 -50.15
N ALA A 130 -1.48 -24.79 -50.01
CA ALA A 130 -1.40 -25.47 -48.70
C ALA A 130 -0.57 -24.67 -47.68
N ARG A 131 0.57 -24.10 -48.10
CA ARG A 131 1.41 -23.26 -47.22
C ARG A 131 0.67 -21.98 -46.77
N LEU A 132 0.01 -21.29 -47.69
CA LEU A 132 -0.74 -20.07 -47.35
C LEU A 132 -1.98 -20.36 -46.50
N GLN A 133 -2.61 -21.53 -46.66
CA GLN A 133 -3.69 -21.96 -45.77
C GLN A 133 -3.22 -22.17 -44.34
N GLN A 134 -2.00 -22.69 -44.16
CA GLN A 134 -1.39 -22.81 -42.85
C GLN A 134 -1.11 -21.43 -42.24
N GLU A 135 -0.45 -20.53 -42.98
CA GLU A 135 -0.18 -19.14 -42.54
C GLU A 135 -1.48 -18.42 -42.14
N ARG A 136 -2.55 -18.57 -42.94
CA ARG A 136 -3.88 -18.02 -42.62
C ARG A 136 -4.42 -18.53 -41.28
N ASN A 137 -4.27 -19.83 -41.00
CA ASN A 137 -4.75 -20.42 -39.74
C ASN A 137 -3.93 -19.92 -38.54
N GLU A 138 -2.62 -19.79 -38.71
CA GLU A 138 -1.72 -19.22 -37.69
C GLU A 138 -2.11 -17.76 -37.37
N LEU A 139 -2.29 -16.93 -38.40
CA LEU A 139 -2.73 -15.53 -38.25
C LEU A 139 -4.08 -15.41 -37.55
N ARG A 140 -5.04 -16.30 -37.85
CA ARG A 140 -6.34 -16.32 -37.15
C ARG A 140 -6.17 -16.64 -35.66
N SER A 141 -5.36 -17.64 -35.34
CA SER A 141 -5.07 -17.98 -33.94
C SER A 141 -4.40 -16.82 -33.20
N GLU A 142 -3.50 -16.07 -33.85
CA GLU A 142 -2.86 -14.89 -33.26
C GLU A 142 -3.87 -13.76 -33.01
N ILE A 143 -4.78 -13.51 -33.95
CA ILE A 143 -5.83 -12.49 -33.79
C ILE A 143 -6.76 -12.84 -32.62
N GLU A 144 -7.18 -14.10 -32.51
CA GLU A 144 -8.02 -14.59 -31.41
C GLU A 144 -7.29 -14.50 -30.06
N GLY A 145 -6.01 -14.89 -30.03
CA GLY A 145 -5.16 -14.76 -28.84
C GLY A 145 -5.04 -13.31 -28.38
N ASN A 146 -4.78 -12.39 -29.31
CA ASN A 146 -4.69 -10.96 -29.02
C ASN A 146 -6.01 -10.39 -28.51
N ALA A 147 -7.15 -10.80 -29.09
CA ALA A 147 -8.48 -10.40 -28.61
C ALA A 147 -8.76 -10.92 -27.19
N CYS A 148 -8.34 -12.15 -26.87
CA CYS A 148 -8.45 -12.71 -25.52
C CYS A 148 -7.61 -11.91 -24.51
N LEU A 149 -6.38 -11.53 -24.86
CA LEU A 149 -5.52 -10.73 -24.00
C LEU A 149 -6.09 -9.32 -23.76
N GLN A 150 -6.72 -8.73 -24.77
CA GLN A 150 -7.36 -7.42 -24.66
C GLN A 150 -8.61 -7.40 -23.78
N THR A 151 -9.30 -8.53 -23.58
CA THR A 151 -10.52 -8.60 -22.74
C THR A 151 -10.21 -8.89 -21.27
N ARG A 152 -9.04 -9.42 -20.94
CA ARG A 152 -8.61 -9.71 -19.55
C ARG A 152 -8.10 -8.49 -18.78
N VAL A 153 -8.60 -7.29 -19.09
CA VAL A 153 -8.17 -6.05 -18.41
C VAL A 153 -8.52 -6.12 -16.93
N PRO A 154 -7.54 -6.02 -16.02
CA PRO A 154 -7.84 -5.90 -14.59
C PRO A 154 -8.40 -4.49 -14.34
N HIS A 155 -9.71 -4.38 -14.13
CA HIS A 155 -10.38 -3.12 -13.77
C HIS A 155 -10.14 -2.67 -12.31
N GLY A 156 -9.39 -3.43 -11.50
CA GLY A 156 -9.57 -3.38 -10.05
C GLY A 156 -8.62 -2.55 -9.18
N VAL A 157 -7.79 -1.63 -9.69
CA VAL A 157 -6.83 -0.91 -8.80
C VAL A 157 -6.98 0.61 -8.81
N ALA A 158 -7.44 1.22 -9.90
CA ALA A 158 -7.57 2.68 -10.00
C ALA A 158 -8.77 3.23 -9.20
N GLU A 159 -9.91 2.53 -9.19
CA GLU A 159 -11.14 2.99 -8.51
C GLU A 159 -10.99 3.00 -6.98
N ALA A 160 -10.40 1.96 -6.39
CA ALA A 160 -10.25 1.84 -4.94
C ALA A 160 -9.34 2.93 -4.32
N LEU A 161 -8.40 3.50 -5.09
CA LEU A 161 -7.52 4.55 -4.62
C LEU A 161 -8.14 5.95 -4.75
N ASN A 162 -9.05 6.16 -5.71
CA ASN A 162 -9.71 7.44 -5.92
C ASN A 162 -10.78 7.74 -4.85
N GLU A 163 -11.48 6.71 -4.36
CA GLU A 163 -12.44 6.84 -3.26
C GLU A 163 -11.78 7.25 -1.92
N THR A 164 -10.53 6.82 -1.68
CA THR A 164 -9.79 7.24 -0.47
C THR A 164 -9.34 8.69 -0.49
N ALA A 165 -9.24 9.32 -1.67
CA ALA A 165 -8.91 10.74 -1.80
C ALA A 165 -10.16 11.64 -1.63
N ALA A 166 -11.35 11.15 -2.00
CA ALA A 166 -12.59 11.91 -1.91
C ALA A 166 -13.20 11.94 -0.50
N ASN A 167 -12.94 10.92 0.33
CA ASN A 167 -13.55 10.79 1.67
C ASN A 167 -12.64 11.28 2.82
N GLY A 168 -11.50 11.90 2.52
CA GLY A 168 -10.53 12.39 3.51
C GLY A 168 -10.46 13.91 3.65
N GLY A 169 -11.49 14.64 3.20
CA GLY A 169 -11.61 16.10 3.31
C GLY A 169 -12.51 16.54 4.45
#